data_AF-A0A0Q7MGK1-F1
#
_entry.id   AF-A0A0Q7MGK1-F1
#
_cell.length_a   1.000
_cell.length_b   1.000
_cell.length_c   1.000
_cell.angle_alpha   90.00
_cell.angle_beta   90.00
_cell.angle_gamma   90.00
#
_symmetry.space_group_name_H-M   'P 1'
#
loop_
_entity.id
_entity.type
_entity.pdbx_description
1 polymer ?
#
loop_
_entity_poly.entity_id
_entity_poly.type
_entity_poly.pdbx_seq_one_letter_code
_entity_poly.pdbx_strand_id
1 'polypeptide(L)'
;MTKKQKLEHSDFSGEFTEDDITVLVDIFRTEGSTGGWTMEVIDQDEGLTVWEEPFATDKEAFEEFLATVERDGIESFLEEPETDISVH
;
A
#
# COMPACT_ATOMS: atom_id res chain seq x y z
N MET A 1 -20.50 -18.83 -11.32
CA MET A 1 -19.92 -19.16 -10.00
C MET A 1 -18.69 -18.28 -9.85
N THR A 2 -18.79 -17.14 -9.16
CA THR A 2 -17.62 -16.31 -8.89
C THR A 2 -16.77 -17.07 -7.88
N LYS A 3 -15.69 -17.72 -8.32
CA LYS A 3 -14.69 -18.24 -7.40
C LYS A 3 -14.24 -17.04 -6.57
N LYS A 4 -14.51 -17.03 -5.27
CA LYS A 4 -13.86 -16.09 -4.35
C LYS A 4 -12.37 -16.35 -4.49
N GLN A 5 -11.66 -15.46 -5.18
CA GLN A 5 -10.22 -15.55 -5.28
C GLN A 5 -9.69 -15.47 -3.86
N LYS A 6 -8.95 -16.50 -3.47
CA LYS A 6 -8.31 -16.54 -2.16
C LYS A 6 -7.05 -15.71 -2.29
N LEU A 7 -6.87 -14.75 -1.40
CA LEU A 7 -5.67 -13.93 -1.34
C LEU A 7 -4.75 -14.51 -0.27
N GLU A 8 -3.45 -14.49 -0.54
CA GLU A 8 -2.42 -14.70 0.47
C GLU A 8 -1.81 -13.33 0.79
N HIS A 9 -1.62 -13.06 2.08
CA HIS A 9 -1.03 -11.84 2.59
C HIS A 9 0.42 -12.11 2.99
N SER A 10 1.27 -11.10 2.84
CA SER A 10 2.65 -11.16 3.28
C SER A 10 2.76 -11.11 4.81
N ASP A 11 3.85 -11.67 5.34
CA ASP A 11 4.26 -11.44 6.73
C ASP A 11 4.67 -9.97 7.00
N PHE A 12 4.91 -9.17 5.94
CA PHE A 12 5.14 -7.73 6.04
C PHE A 12 3.86 -6.90 6.13
N SER A 13 2.69 -7.50 5.90
CA SER A 13 1.42 -6.80 6.11
C SER A 13 1.21 -6.53 7.60
N GLY A 14 0.77 -5.32 7.94
CA GLY A 14 0.49 -4.93 9.32
C GLY A 14 0.35 -3.43 9.51
N GLU A 15 0.00 -3.06 10.74
CA GLU A 15 -0.03 -1.67 11.17
C GLU A 15 1.40 -1.14 11.32
N PHE A 16 1.64 0.05 10.78
CA PHE A 16 2.88 0.79 10.90
C PHE A 16 2.58 2.16 11.50
N THR A 17 3.30 2.54 12.55
CA THR A 17 3.12 3.81 13.25
C THR A 17 4.43 4.59 13.28
N GLU A 18 4.37 5.83 12.80
CA GLU A 18 5.47 6.79 12.84
C GLU A 18 4.89 8.20 13.04
N ASP A 19 5.57 9.08 13.78
CA ASP A 19 5.11 10.45 14.06
C ASP A 19 3.63 10.60 14.53
N ASP A 20 3.14 9.66 15.36
CA ASP A 20 1.74 9.59 15.85
C ASP A 20 0.69 9.24 14.76
N ILE A 21 1.14 8.98 13.53
CA ILE A 21 0.34 8.56 12.40
C ILE A 21 0.43 7.04 12.29
N THR A 22 -0.72 6.36 12.14
CA THR A 22 -0.78 4.91 11.93
C THR A 22 -1.43 4.61 10.59
N VAL A 23 -0.76 3.80 9.78
CA VAL A 23 -1.30 3.27 8.53
C VAL A 23 -1.29 1.75 8.57
N LEU A 24 -2.21 1.11 7.86
CA LEU A 24 -2.22 -0.32 7.62
C LEU A 24 -1.58 -0.60 6.27
N VAL A 25 -0.45 -1.27 6.26
CA VAL A 25 0.20 -1.77 5.04
C VAL A 25 -0.38 -3.16 4.76
N ASP A 26 -1.08 -3.33 3.64
CA ASP A 26 -1.55 -4.62 3.18
C ASP A 26 -0.88 -5.03 1.87
N ILE A 27 0.00 -6.03 1.97
CA ILE A 27 0.70 -6.63 0.83
C ILE A 27 0.11 -8.00 0.56
N PHE A 28 -0.50 -8.18 -0.60
CA PHE A 28 -1.20 -9.43 -0.92
C PHE A 28 -1.05 -9.83 -2.38
N ARG A 29 -1.34 -11.10 -2.67
CA ARG A 29 -1.46 -11.61 -4.04
C ARG A 29 -2.52 -12.69 -4.12
N THR A 30 -2.87 -13.08 -5.34
CA THR A 30 -3.75 -14.24 -5.55
C THR A 30 -3.05 -15.51 -5.05
N GLU A 31 -3.68 -16.24 -4.13
CA GLU A 31 -3.14 -17.46 -3.52
C GLU A 31 -2.78 -18.50 -4.59
N GLY A 32 -1.54 -18.98 -4.54
CA GLY A 32 -1.03 -19.97 -5.50
C GLY A 32 -0.79 -19.43 -6.91
N SER A 33 -0.83 -18.11 -7.08
CA SER A 33 -0.39 -17.42 -8.30
C SER A 33 1.12 -17.18 -8.27
N THR A 34 1.73 -17.17 -9.46
CA THR A 34 3.09 -16.64 -9.68
C THR A 34 3.06 -15.17 -10.14
N GLY A 35 1.89 -14.52 -10.04
CA GLY A 35 1.75 -13.08 -10.29
C GLY A 35 2.45 -12.25 -9.22
N GLY A 36 2.61 -10.96 -9.51
CA GLY A 36 3.23 -10.02 -8.58
C GLY A 36 2.35 -9.75 -7.34
N TRP A 37 2.97 -9.08 -6.37
CA TRP A 37 2.37 -8.64 -5.12
C TRP A 37 1.77 -7.25 -5.28
N THR A 38 0.56 -7.07 -4.81
CA THR A 38 -0.08 -5.76 -4.71
C THR A 38 0.16 -5.22 -3.31
N MET A 39 0.42 -3.92 -3.21
CA MET A 39 0.49 -3.19 -1.96
C MET A 39 -0.60 -2.14 -1.90
N GLU A 40 -1.28 -2.11 -0.77
CA GLU A 40 -2.24 -1.11 -0.40
C GLU A 40 -1.83 -0.53 0.94
N VAL A 41 -1.92 0.79 1.09
CA VAL A 41 -1.71 1.48 2.36
C VAL A 41 -3.01 2.20 2.69
N ILE A 42 -3.56 1.86 3.85
CA ILE A 42 -4.82 2.38 4.35
C ILE A 42 -4.53 3.28 5.56
N ASP A 43 -4.93 4.54 5.51
CA ASP A 43 -4.76 5.43 6.64
C ASP A 43 -5.95 5.37 7.63
N GLN A 44 -5.88 6.19 8.68
CA GLN A 44 -6.87 6.19 9.78
C GLN A 44 -8.25 6.69 9.34
N ASP A 45 -8.33 7.51 8.30
CA ASP A 45 -9.54 8.06 7.71
C ASP A 45 -10.09 7.20 6.56
N GLU A 46 -9.63 5.94 6.45
CA GLU A 46 -9.99 4.99 5.38
C GLU A 46 -9.57 5.43 3.96
N GLY A 47 -8.65 6.39 3.84
CA GLY A 47 -8.00 6.70 2.56
C GLY A 47 -7.10 5.54 2.14
N LEU A 48 -7.02 5.34 0.82
CA LEU A 48 -6.39 4.17 0.21
C LEU A 48 -5.37 4.62 -0.82
N THR A 49 -4.11 4.34 -0.53
CA THR A 49 -3.03 4.45 -1.51
C THR A 49 -2.75 3.06 -2.09
N VAL A 50 -2.92 2.92 -3.40
CA VAL A 50 -2.66 1.67 -4.12
C VAL A 50 -1.57 1.88 -5.16
N TRP A 51 -0.63 0.94 -5.24
CA TRP A 51 0.40 0.96 -6.26
C TRP A 51 -0.15 0.36 -7.56
N GLU A 52 0.03 1.06 -8.68
CA GLU A 52 -0.47 0.63 -10.00
C GLU A 52 0.24 -0.62 -10.53
N GLU A 53 1.54 -0.73 -10.27
CA GLU A 53 2.36 -1.85 -10.71
C GLU A 53 2.58 -2.87 -9.58
N PRO A 54 2.35 -4.17 -9.83
CA PRO A 54 2.59 -5.19 -8.83
C PRO A 54 4.09 -5.48 -8.70
N PHE A 55 4.53 -5.72 -7.46
CA PHE A 55 5.92 -5.99 -7.11
C PHE A 55 6.31 -7.44 -7.38
N ALA A 56 7.60 -7.67 -7.64
CA ALA A 56 8.11 -9.02 -7.86
C ALA A 56 8.07 -9.86 -6.57
N THR A 57 8.30 -9.23 -5.42
CA THR A 57 8.31 -9.87 -4.10
C THR A 57 7.58 -9.00 -3.08
N ASP A 58 7.07 -9.62 -2.02
CA ASP A 58 6.46 -8.92 -0.90
C ASP A 58 7.46 -8.02 -0.16
N LYS A 59 8.73 -8.41 -0.12
CA LYS A 59 9.81 -7.59 0.43
C LYS A 59 10.03 -6.30 -0.37
N GLU A 60 10.02 -6.40 -1.71
CA GLU A 60 10.16 -5.25 -2.60
C GLU A 60 9.00 -4.26 -2.40
N ALA A 61 7.77 -4.77 -2.25
CA ALA A 61 6.63 -3.95 -1.89
C ALA A 61 6.86 -3.19 -0.57
N PHE A 62 7.26 -3.89 0.48
CA PHE A 62 7.51 -3.26 1.78
C PHE A 62 8.68 -2.27 1.76
N GLU A 63 9.74 -2.55 0.99
CA GLU A 63 10.86 -1.62 0.80
C GLU A 63 10.41 -0.34 0.09
N GLU A 64 9.49 -0.41 -0.86
CA GLU A 64 8.91 0.77 -1.53
C GLU A 64 8.02 1.60 -0.59
N PHE A 65 7.28 0.93 0.32
CA PHE A 65 6.57 1.63 1.40
C PHE A 65 7.55 2.42 2.28
N LEU A 66 8.60 1.75 2.78
CA LEU A 66 9.63 2.41 3.60
C LEU A 66 10.32 3.54 2.84
N ALA A 67 10.65 3.35 1.56
CA ALA A 67 11.28 4.37 0.75
C ALA A 67 10.37 5.60 0.55
N THR A 68 9.06 5.40 0.44
CA THR A 68 8.08 6.50 0.38
C THR A 68 8.01 7.24 1.71
N VAL A 69 7.93 6.50 2.83
CA VAL A 69 7.99 7.10 4.18
C VAL A 69 9.29 7.89 4.38
N GLU A 70 10.44 7.35 3.99
CA GLU A 70 11.73 8.03 4.09
C GLU A 70 11.86 9.26 3.19
N ARG A 71 11.20 9.26 2.02
CA ARG A 71 11.28 10.34 1.01
C ARG A 71 10.29 11.46 1.29
N ASP A 72 9.03 11.12 1.56
CA ASP A 72 7.90 12.04 1.61
C ASP A 72 7.27 12.15 3.02
N GLY A 73 7.67 11.28 3.96
CA GLY A 73 7.07 11.17 5.30
C GLY A 73 5.83 10.27 5.30
N ILE A 74 5.52 9.68 6.47
CA ILE A 74 4.30 8.85 6.63
C ILE A 74 3.02 9.65 6.40
N GLU A 75 3.05 10.96 6.65
CA GLU A 75 1.98 11.91 6.38
C GLU A 75 1.57 11.99 4.91
N SER A 76 2.46 11.60 3.97
CA SER A 76 2.14 11.54 2.54
C SER A 76 1.02 10.55 2.21
N PHE A 77 0.71 9.60 3.11
CA PHE A 77 -0.41 8.67 2.95
C PHE A 77 -1.72 9.17 3.53
N LEU A 78 -1.69 10.22 4.35
CA LEU A 78 -2.90 10.89 4.81
C LEU A 78 -3.40 11.75 3.65
N GLU A 79 -4.61 11.51 3.18
CA GLU A 79 -5.21 12.14 2.00
C GLU A 79 -4.76 13.61 1.80
N GLU A 80 -3.80 13.85 0.89
CA GLU A 80 -3.70 15.13 0.22
C GLU A 80 -4.75 15.08 -0.89
N PRO A 81 -5.84 15.87 -0.84
CA PRO A 81 -6.71 15.96 -1.99
C PRO A 81 -5.82 16.37 -3.16
N GLU A 82 -5.82 15.59 -4.23
CA GLU A 82 -5.19 15.99 -5.49
C GLU A 82 -5.80 17.34 -5.89
N THR A 83 -5.18 18.43 -5.47
CA THR A 83 -5.38 19.72 -6.09
C THR A 83 -4.55 19.70 -7.36
N ASP A 84 -4.94 18.85 -8.31
CA ASP A 84 -4.78 19.17 -9.71
C ASP A 84 -5.75 20.34 -10.00
N ILE A 85 -5.35 21.53 -9.58
CA ILE A 85 -5.85 22.78 -10.15
C ILE A 85 -4.63 23.52 -10.68
N SER A 86 -3.90 22.90 -11.61
CA SER A 86 -3.06 23.67 -12.52
C SER A 86 -3.95 24.40 -13.52
N VAL A 87 -4.61 25.47 -13.06
CA VAL A 87 -5.13 26.52 -13.94
C VAL A 87 -3.94 27.25 -14.56
N HIS A 88 -3.70 27.00 -15.85
CA HIS A 88 -2.97 27.93 -16.71
C HIS A 88 -3.72 28.17 -18.02
#